data_AF-A0AAU5ZNG6-F1
#
_entry.id   AF-A0AAU5ZNG6-F1
#
_cell.length_a   1.000
_cell.length_b   1.000
_cell.length_c   1.000
_cell.angle_alpha   90.00
_cell.angle_beta   90.00
_cell.angle_gamma   90.00
#
_symmetry.space_group_name_H-M   'P 1'
#
loop_
_entity.id
_entity.type
_entity.pdbx_description
1 polymer ?
#
loop_
_entity_poly.entity_id
_entity_poly.type
_entity_poly.pdbx_seq_one_letter_code
_entity_poly.pdbx_strand_id
1 'polypeptide(L)'
;MTSQNVVGRFFDVRGGQVYAHVREGHGPALIFLHYWGGSRRTWIPVLQRLDPGQGFVAYDQRGWGDSTRCRRRFPTPTTTRRRFFRAST
;
A
#
# COMPACT_ATOMS: atom_id res chain seq x y z
N MET A 1 5.22 -2.89 -30.14
CA MET A 1 3.91 -2.96 -29.46
C MET A 1 4.15 -2.69 -27.99
N THR A 2 3.90 -1.45 -27.60
CA THR A 2 4.48 -0.80 -26.42
C THR A 2 3.96 -1.41 -25.13
N SER A 3 4.86 -1.93 -24.32
CA SER A 3 4.68 -2.19 -22.89
C SER A 3 4.27 -0.89 -22.21
N GLN A 4 2.97 -0.59 -22.18
CA GLN A 4 2.46 0.55 -21.43
C GLN A 4 2.65 0.25 -19.95
N ASN A 5 3.61 1.00 -19.40
CA ASN A 5 4.26 0.90 -18.09
C ASN A 5 3.31 0.45 -16.97
N VAL A 6 3.31 -0.85 -16.68
CA VAL A 6 2.86 -1.32 -15.37
C VAL A 6 3.94 -0.95 -14.38
N VAL A 7 3.71 0.12 -13.62
CA VAL A 7 4.68 0.61 -12.63
C VAL A 7 4.33 0.01 -11.27
N GLY A 8 5.28 -0.71 -10.70
CA GLY A 8 5.23 -1.13 -9.30
C GLY A 8 5.80 -0.03 -8.40
N ARG A 9 4.98 0.55 -7.52
CA ARG A 9 5.44 1.59 -6.58
C ARG A 9 4.69 1.55 -5.24
N PHE A 10 5.30 2.17 -4.23
CA PHE A 10 4.65 2.43 -2.95
C PHE A 10 3.76 3.67 -3.04
N PHE A 11 2.64 3.63 -2.32
CA PHE A 11 1.71 4.74 -2.14
C PHE A 11 1.56 5.01 -0.65
N ASP A 12 1.75 6.27 -0.25
CA ASP A 12 1.44 6.72 1.11
C ASP A 12 -0.07 6.73 1.32
N VAL A 13 -0.49 6.11 2.41
CA VAL A 13 -1.88 6.04 2.85
C VAL A 13 -1.94 6.32 4.35
N ARG A 14 -3.13 6.61 4.90
CA ARG A 14 -3.26 6.83 6.34
C ARG A 14 -2.73 5.61 7.12
N GLY A 15 -1.70 5.80 7.93
CA GLY A 15 -1.11 4.72 8.74
C GLY A 15 -0.02 3.88 8.06
N GLY A 16 0.54 4.32 6.93
CA GLY A 16 1.78 3.77 6.34
C GLY A 16 1.76 3.73 4.80
N GLN A 17 2.54 2.84 4.18
CA GLN A 17 2.61 2.68 2.72
C GLN A 17 1.99 1.38 2.23
N VAL A 18 1.45 1.35 1.02
CA VAL A 18 1.07 0.10 0.34
C VAL A 18 1.75 0.02 -1.01
N TYR A 19 2.19 -1.18 -1.39
CA TYR A 19 2.77 -1.43 -2.71
C TYR A 19 1.70 -1.83 -3.71
N ALA A 20 1.70 -1.25 -4.90
CA ALA A 20 0.77 -1.59 -5.96
C ALA A 20 1.43 -1.60 -7.34
N HIS A 21 0.91 -2.47 -8.21
CA HIS A 21 1.07 -2.35 -9.65
C HIS A 21 -0.06 -1.48 -10.19
N VAL A 22 0.31 -0.46 -10.96
CA VAL A 22 -0.65 0.50 -11.52
C VAL A 22 -0.38 0.69 -13.00
N ARG A 23 -1.47 0.81 -13.76
CA ARG A 23 -1.47 1.31 -15.13
C ARG A 23 -2.58 2.34 -15.25
N GLU A 24 -2.26 3.49 -15.83
CA GLU A 24 -3.26 4.50 -16.16
C GLU A 24 -4.03 4.09 -17.42
N GLY A 25 -5.27 4.53 -17.54
CA GLY A 25 -6.12 4.23 -18.68
C GLY A 25 -7.18 5.30 -18.86
N HIS A 26 -7.92 5.20 -19.95
CA HIS A 26 -8.87 6.26 -20.37
C HIS A 26 -10.24 6.16 -19.69
N GLY A 27 -10.53 5.03 -19.02
CA GLY A 27 -11.80 4.77 -18.33
C GLY A 27 -11.63 4.57 -16.82
N PRO A 28 -12.71 4.14 -16.13
CA PRO A 28 -12.66 3.84 -14.70
C PRO A 28 -11.57 2.81 -14.38
N ALA A 29 -10.80 3.05 -13.33
CA ALA A 29 -9.77 2.11 -12.90
C ALA A 29 -10.39 0.87 -12.24
N LEU A 30 -9.93 -0.31 -12.64
CA LEU A 30 -10.28 -1.56 -11.97
C LEU A 30 -9.39 -1.76 -10.74
N ILE A 31 -9.98 -2.10 -9.60
CA ILE A 31 -9.24 -2.38 -8.37
C ILE A 31 -9.28 -3.87 -8.07
N PHE A 32 -8.11 -4.49 -7.97
CA PHE A 32 -7.97 -5.93 -7.72
C PHE A 32 -7.58 -6.18 -6.26
N LEU A 33 -8.50 -6.78 -5.51
CA LEU A 33 -8.30 -7.19 -4.11
C LEU A 33 -7.91 -8.67 -4.08
N HIS A 34 -6.80 -9.01 -3.43
CA HIS A 34 -6.42 -10.42 -3.26
C HIS A 34 -7.14 -11.06 -2.05
N TYR A 35 -7.25 -12.39 -2.07
CA TYR A 35 -7.76 -13.19 -0.96
C TYR A 35 -6.67 -13.44 0.11
N TRP A 36 -7.02 -14.10 1.20
CA TRP A 36 -6.09 -14.47 2.27
C TRP A 36 -5.02 -15.47 1.79
N GLY A 37 -3.73 -15.20 2.04
CA GLY A 37 -2.64 -16.02 1.49
C GLY A 37 -2.17 -15.56 0.11
N GLY A 38 -2.94 -14.68 -0.55
CA GLY A 38 -2.60 -14.09 -1.84
C GLY A 38 -1.75 -12.81 -1.74
N SER A 39 -1.47 -12.24 -2.91
CA SER A 39 -0.86 -10.92 -3.07
C SER A 39 -1.33 -10.31 -4.40
N ARG A 40 -0.91 -9.09 -4.72
CA ARG A 40 -1.12 -8.49 -6.05
C ARG A 40 -0.67 -9.40 -7.20
N ARG A 41 0.34 -10.26 -6.96
CA ARG A 41 0.92 -11.17 -7.97
C ARG A 41 -0.10 -12.20 -8.46
N THR A 42 -1.09 -12.54 -7.63
CA THR A 42 -2.21 -13.44 -8.00
C THR A 42 -2.92 -12.97 -9.26
N TRP A 43 -2.97 -11.65 -9.49
CA TRP A 43 -3.70 -11.06 -10.61
C TRP A 43 -2.88 -10.90 -11.89
N ILE A 44 -1.57 -11.17 -11.89
CA ILE A 44 -0.70 -10.99 -13.08
C ILE A 44 -1.30 -11.64 -14.34
N PRO A 45 -1.79 -12.90 -14.33
CA PRO A 45 -2.36 -13.51 -15.53
C PRO A 45 -3.62 -12.80 -16.04
N VAL A 46 -4.40 -12.18 -15.16
CA VAL A 46 -5.59 -11.40 -15.52
C VAL A 46 -5.18 -10.04 -16.07
N LEU A 47 -4.23 -9.36 -15.42
CA LEU A 47 -3.73 -8.05 -15.84
C LEU A 47 -3.09 -8.08 -17.24
N GLN A 48 -2.44 -9.18 -17.60
CA GLN A 48 -1.87 -9.42 -18.93
C GLN A 48 -2.91 -9.55 -20.04
N ARG A 49 -4.18 -9.81 -19.69
CA ARG A 49 -5.30 -9.96 -20.64
C ARG A 49 -6.18 -8.72 -20.73
N LEU A 50 -5.98 -7.73 -19.86
CA LEU A 50 -6.72 -6.48 -19.92
C LEU A 50 -6.32 -5.69 -21.17
N ASP A 51 -7.30 -5.03 -21.78
CA ASP A 51 -7.06 -4.07 -22.85
C ASP A 51 -5.96 -3.06 -22.45
N PRO A 52 -5.04 -2.69 -23.37
CA PRO A 52 -3.93 -1.79 -23.04
C PRO A 52 -4.38 -0.46 -22.42
N GLY A 53 -5.52 0.08 -22.88
CA GLY A 53 -6.10 1.34 -22.39
C GLY A 53 -6.94 1.20 -21.11
N GLN A 54 -7.12 -0.01 -20.56
CA GLN A 54 -7.82 -0.23 -19.30
C GLN A 54 -6.87 0.07 -18.12
N GLY A 55 -7.24 1.09 -17.34
CA GLY A 55 -6.53 1.46 -16.12
C GLY A 55 -6.82 0.47 -14.99
N PHE A 56 -5.84 0.21 -14.14
CA PHE A 56 -6.01 -0.68 -12.99
C PHE A 56 -5.08 -0.36 -11.82
N VAL A 57 -5.47 -0.84 -10.65
CA VAL A 57 -4.65 -0.92 -9.43
C VAL A 57 -4.76 -2.34 -8.85
N ALA A 58 -3.62 -3.04 -8.76
CA ALA A 58 -3.51 -4.30 -8.02
C ALA A 58 -2.50 -4.10 -6.89
N TYR A 59 -2.96 -4.08 -5.65
CA TYR A 59 -2.14 -3.75 -4.49
C TYR A 59 -2.03 -4.89 -3.49
N ASP A 60 -0.94 -4.90 -2.73
CA ASP A 60 -0.81 -5.78 -1.57
C ASP A 60 -1.47 -5.14 -0.36
N GLN A 61 -2.45 -5.83 0.22
CA GLN A 61 -3.06 -5.42 1.48
C GLN A 61 -2.00 -5.29 2.58
N ARG A 62 -2.29 -4.50 3.62
CA ARG A 62 -1.35 -4.23 4.72
C ARG A 62 -0.89 -5.53 5.36
N GLY A 63 0.43 -5.68 5.57
CA GLY A 63 1.00 -6.89 6.15
C GLY A 63 1.20 -8.04 5.17
N TRP A 64 0.84 -7.88 3.89
CA TRP A 64 1.00 -8.87 2.84
C TRP A 64 1.99 -8.41 1.78
N GLY A 65 2.60 -9.37 1.07
CA GLY A 65 3.50 -9.10 -0.05
C GLY A 65 4.57 -8.05 0.26
N ASP A 66 4.74 -7.07 -0.62
CA ASP A 66 5.73 -6.01 -0.44
C ASP A 66 5.22 -4.90 0.51
N SER A 67 3.92 -4.91 0.84
CA SER A 67 3.30 -4.11 1.91
C SER A 67 3.55 -4.67 3.32
N THR A 68 4.33 -5.75 3.48
CA THR A 68 4.67 -6.31 4.80
C THR A 68 5.50 -5.34 5.64
N ARG A 69 6.37 -4.55 5.00
CA ARG A 69 7.24 -3.56 5.67
C ARG A 69 6.52 -2.26 6.03
N CYS A 70 5.23 -2.13 5.70
CA CYS A 70 4.36 -1.06 6.18
C CYS A 70 4.02 -1.26 7.66
N ARG A 71 5.06 -1.27 8.50
CA ARG A 71 4.91 -1.25 9.94
C ARG A 71 4.97 0.20 10.35
N ARG A 72 3.92 0.67 11.02
CA ARG A 72 3.90 1.99 11.66
C ARG A 72 5.18 2.11 12.51
N ARG A 73 6.09 3.02 12.13
CA ARG A 73 7.11 3.49 13.07
C ARG A 73 6.35 4.32 14.08
N PHE A 74 6.05 3.74 15.24
CA PHE A 74 5.57 4.55 16.34
C PHE A 74 6.68 5.57 16.64
N PRO A 75 6.39 6.89 16.69
CA PRO A 75 7.32 7.79 17.33
C PRO A 75 7.53 7.25 18.74
N THR A 76 8.78 6.95 19.10
CA THR A 76 9.13 6.69 20.50
C THR A 76 8.61 7.89 21.28
N PRO A 77 7.71 7.69 22.26
CA PRO A 77 7.26 8.82 23.07
C PRO A 77 8.51 9.44 23.69
N THR A 78 8.78 10.69 23.37
CA THR A 78 9.73 11.51 24.10
C THR A 78 9.23 11.54 25.54
N THR A 79 9.94 10.89 26.44
CA THR A 79 9.64 10.91 27.88
C THR A 79 9.68 12.36 28.36
N THR A 80 8.55 13.06 28.33
CA THR A 80 8.37 14.24 29.15
C THR A 80 8.28 13.75 30.59
N ARG A 81 9.42 13.79 31.29
CA ARG A 81 9.46 13.65 32.76
C ARG A 81 8.52 14.70 33.34
N ARG A 82 7.29 14.30 33.72
CA ARG A 82 6.44 15.11 34.58
C ARG A 82 7.16 15.23 35.93
N ARG A 83 7.69 16.41 36.23
CA ARG A 83 8.12 16.76 37.57
C ARG A 83 6.86 16.79 38.45
N PHE A 84 6.74 15.83 39.37
CA PHE A 84 5.76 15.91 40.43
C PHE A 84 6.17 17.03 41.38
N PHE A 85 5.35 18.08 41.48
CA PHE A 85 5.48 19.06 42.55
C PHE A 85 4.70 18.53 43.74
N ARG A 86 5.39 18.22 44.84
CA ARG A 86 4.78 17.81 46.11
C ARG A 86 4.58 19.08 46.92
N ALA A 87 3.33 19.46 47.18
CA ALA A 87 3.03 20.50 48.16
C ALA A 87 3.17 19.91 49.56
N SER A 88 4.03 20.50 50.38
CA SER A 88 4.12 20.23 51.82
C SER A 88 3.13 21.12 52.55
N THR A 89 2.35 20.51 53.45
CA THR A 89 1.57 21.20 54.48
C THR A 89 2.50 21.73 55.57
#